data_AF-A0A7G2RS21-F1
#
_entry.id   AF-A0A7G2RS21-F1
#
_cell.length_a   1.000
_cell.length_b   1.000
_cell.length_c   1.000
_cell.angle_alpha   90.00
_cell.angle_beta   90.00
_cell.angle_gamma   90.00
#
_symmetry.space_group_name_H-M   'P 1'
#
loop_
_entity.id
_entity.type
_entity.pdbx_description
1 polymer ?
#
loop_
_entity_poly.entity_id
_entity_poly.type
_entity_poly.pdbx_seq_one_letter_code
_entity_poly.pdbx_strand_id
1 'polypeptide(L)'
;MIKLAIVQEPPVFLDREKTIARAVQLVQDAANQGARLIVFSEAFIPGYPAWIWRLKPGGDWGLSEQLHRRLLDNAVQLGSDQLRPLLEVAKEMQVTIVCGIDERDEDTSRATLYNSVITISPEGTVQNCHRKLMPTNPERMVWGFGDASGMKVTDTPVGRVGSLVCWENYMPLARYALFAQGIDIYIAPTYDSGDRWVRTLQHIAREGGCWVLGAGNVLRTSDLPADFPEVERLYPDKEEWINSGDSVVISPAGEIVAGPLLKETGLLLADIDVTEVNAARRSLDIVGHYARPDIFSLQVNTRPQRPVSFNE
;
A
#
# COMPACT_ATOMS: atom_id res chain seq x y z
N MET A 1 0.16 -24.24 -0.18
CA MET A 1 -0.84 -23.41 0.51
C MET A 1 -0.14 -22.46 1.46
N ILE A 2 -0.40 -21.17 1.31
CA ILE A 2 0.07 -20.08 2.17
C ILE A 2 -1.17 -19.36 2.69
N LYS A 3 -1.25 -19.13 3.99
CA LYS A 3 -2.29 -18.28 4.57
C LYS A 3 -1.84 -16.83 4.59
N LEU A 4 -2.68 -15.94 4.08
CA LEU A 4 -2.48 -14.50 4.14
C LEU A 4 -3.55 -13.82 5.01
N ALA A 5 -3.23 -12.62 5.48
CA ALA A 5 -4.16 -11.72 6.15
C ALA A 5 -4.07 -10.33 5.53
N ILE A 6 -5.21 -9.76 5.13
CA ILE A 6 -5.32 -8.33 4.83
C ILE A 6 -5.95 -7.66 6.06
N VAL A 7 -5.26 -6.66 6.58
CA VAL A 7 -5.69 -5.87 7.73
C VAL A 7 -6.57 -4.73 7.22
N GLN A 8 -7.86 -4.78 7.53
CA GLN A 8 -8.79 -3.68 7.32
C GLN A 8 -9.22 -3.14 8.67
N GLU A 9 -8.32 -2.39 9.30
CA GLU A 9 -8.53 -1.74 10.59
C GLU A 9 -8.10 -0.28 10.46
N PRO A 10 -8.72 0.66 11.18
CA PRO A 10 -8.25 2.04 11.17
C PRO A 10 -6.91 2.15 11.91
N PRO A 11 -6.03 3.09 11.50
CA PRO A 11 -4.86 3.44 12.28
C PRO A 11 -5.26 4.27 13.51
N VAL A 12 -4.31 4.53 14.40
CA VAL A 12 -4.50 5.60 15.40
C VAL A 12 -4.15 6.91 14.72
N PHE A 13 -5.15 7.51 14.08
CA PHE A 13 -4.99 8.54 13.05
C PHE A 13 -4.10 9.70 13.50
N LEU A 14 -3.05 10.01 12.72
CA LEU A 14 -2.05 11.06 13.00
C LEU A 14 -1.29 10.89 14.32
N ASP A 15 -1.10 9.64 14.76
CA ASP A 15 -0.22 9.26 15.87
C ASP A 15 0.63 8.05 15.45
N ARG A 16 1.89 8.31 15.07
CA ARG A 16 2.81 7.28 14.54
C ARG A 16 3.05 6.16 15.55
N GLU A 17 3.36 6.53 16.78
CA GLU A 17 3.78 5.58 17.81
C GLU A 17 2.63 4.65 18.19
N LYS A 18 1.43 5.19 18.40
CA LYS A 18 0.25 4.36 18.70
C LYS A 18 -0.19 3.54 17.49
N THR A 19 -0.04 4.06 16.28
CA THR A 19 -0.36 3.29 15.07
C THR A 19 0.60 2.11 14.88
N ILE A 20 1.91 2.30 15.14
CA ILE A 20 2.90 1.21 15.10
C ILE A 20 2.60 0.18 16.18
N ALA A 21 2.26 0.60 17.41
CA ALA A 21 1.86 -0.32 18.47
C ALA A 21 0.61 -1.14 18.09
N ARG A 22 -0.38 -0.50 17.47
CA ARG A 22 -1.57 -1.18 16.93
C ARG A 22 -1.20 -2.15 15.80
N ALA A 23 -0.31 -1.76 14.88
CA ALA A 23 0.17 -2.61 13.80
C ALA A 23 0.84 -3.89 14.35
N VAL A 24 1.67 -3.76 15.39
CA VAL A 24 2.32 -4.90 16.06
C VAL A 24 1.30 -5.88 16.61
N GLN A 25 0.27 -5.39 17.30
CA GLN A 25 -0.81 -6.26 17.80
C GLN A 25 -1.54 -6.98 16.66
N LEU A 26 -1.89 -6.26 15.60
CA LEU A 26 -2.59 -6.84 14.43
C LEU A 26 -1.72 -7.88 13.71
N VAL A 27 -0.40 -7.68 13.65
CA VAL A 27 0.54 -8.68 13.13
C VAL A 27 0.52 -9.95 13.98
N GLN A 28 0.60 -9.81 15.30
CA GLN A 28 0.54 -10.95 16.22
C GLN A 28 -0.77 -11.70 16.08
N ASP A 29 -1.90 -11.00 16.05
CA ASP A 29 -3.24 -11.59 15.91
C ASP A 29 -3.40 -12.36 14.59
N ALA A 30 -2.92 -11.81 13.48
CA ALA A 30 -2.94 -12.47 12.18
C ALA A 30 -2.00 -13.69 12.13
N ALA A 31 -0.78 -13.56 12.65
CA ALA A 31 0.20 -14.64 12.69
C ALA A 31 -0.24 -15.81 13.59
N ASN A 32 -0.90 -15.52 14.72
CA ASN A 32 -1.51 -16.51 15.61
C ASN A 32 -2.66 -17.28 14.94
N GLN A 33 -3.31 -16.68 13.93
CA GLN A 33 -4.29 -17.35 13.07
C GLN A 33 -3.66 -18.11 11.89
N GLY A 34 -2.31 -18.15 11.84
CA GLY A 34 -1.52 -18.91 10.88
C GLY A 34 -1.09 -18.13 9.65
N ALA A 35 -1.38 -16.82 9.56
CA ALA A 35 -0.95 -16.01 8.43
C ALA A 35 0.59 -15.94 8.35
N ARG A 36 1.12 -15.91 7.12
CA ARG A 36 2.55 -15.74 6.82
C ARG A 36 2.84 -14.54 5.94
N LEU A 37 1.82 -14.02 5.26
CA LEU A 37 1.80 -12.72 4.59
C LEU A 37 0.75 -11.84 5.26
N ILE A 38 1.15 -10.68 5.76
CA ILE A 38 0.26 -9.72 6.42
C ILE A 38 0.34 -8.39 5.68
N VAL A 39 -0.80 -7.91 5.20
CA VAL A 39 -0.88 -6.73 4.33
C VAL A 39 -1.72 -5.65 4.99
N PHE A 40 -1.17 -4.45 5.12
CA PHE A 40 -1.87 -3.25 5.57
C PHE A 40 -2.25 -2.36 4.39
N SER A 41 -3.24 -1.48 4.61
CA SER A 41 -3.74 -0.54 3.60
C SER A 41 -2.74 0.57 3.23
N GLU A 42 -3.10 1.35 2.20
CA GLU A 42 -2.37 2.56 1.78
C GLU A 42 -2.24 3.54 2.95
N ALA A 43 -1.04 4.09 3.12
CA ALA A 43 -0.70 5.07 4.17
C ALA A 43 -1.26 4.70 5.56
N PHE A 44 -1.20 3.41 5.95
CA PHE A 44 -1.67 2.97 7.26
C PHE A 44 -0.92 3.70 8.40
N ILE A 45 0.40 3.91 8.26
CA ILE A 45 1.19 4.63 9.28
C ILE A 45 1.47 6.07 8.81
N PRO A 46 0.98 7.12 9.49
CA PRO A 46 0.03 7.14 10.62
C PRO A 46 -1.44 7.29 10.18
N GLY A 47 -1.73 7.23 8.88
CA GLY A 47 -3.07 7.28 8.33
C GLY A 47 -3.18 8.14 7.08
N TYR A 48 -3.94 7.66 6.09
CA TYR A 48 -4.18 8.35 4.84
C TYR A 48 -4.76 9.76 5.10
N PRO A 49 -4.22 10.84 4.49
CA PRO A 49 -4.63 12.22 4.73
C PRO A 49 -6.00 12.55 4.11
N ALA A 50 -7.07 11.92 4.58
CA ALA A 50 -8.41 11.94 3.98
C ALA A 50 -9.00 13.37 3.84
N TRP A 51 -8.52 14.32 4.64
CA TRP A 51 -8.95 15.71 4.59
C TRP A 51 -8.69 16.38 3.22
N ILE A 52 -7.70 15.92 2.45
CA ILE A 52 -7.37 16.49 1.14
C ILE A 52 -8.56 16.48 0.17
N TRP A 53 -9.51 15.56 0.34
CA TRP A 53 -10.71 15.44 -0.49
C TRP A 53 -11.80 16.44 -0.10
N ARG A 54 -11.64 17.12 1.05
CA ARG A 54 -12.60 18.07 1.62
C ARG A 54 -12.05 19.50 1.74
N LEU A 55 -10.73 19.66 1.61
CA LEU A 55 -10.10 20.98 1.59
C LEU A 55 -10.14 21.62 0.20
N LYS A 56 -10.31 22.94 0.18
CA LYS A 56 -10.28 23.78 -1.02
C LYS A 56 -8.88 24.36 -1.22
N PRO A 57 -8.21 24.10 -2.36
CA PRO A 57 -6.95 24.74 -2.70
C PRO A 57 -7.05 26.27 -2.61
N GLY A 58 -6.08 26.91 -1.96
CA GLY A 58 -6.07 28.36 -1.71
C GLY A 58 -7.01 28.82 -0.58
N GLY A 59 -8.25 28.35 -0.56
CA GLY A 59 -9.24 28.74 0.46
C GLY A 59 -8.95 28.20 1.86
N ASP A 60 -8.43 26.97 1.97
CA ASP A 60 -8.13 26.31 3.24
C ASP A 60 -6.61 26.27 3.53
N TRP A 61 -5.85 27.28 3.08
CA TRP A 61 -4.37 27.26 3.14
C TRP A 61 -3.82 27.05 4.57
N GLY A 62 -4.30 27.83 5.53
CA GLY A 62 -3.82 27.74 6.92
C GLY A 62 -4.14 26.40 7.59
N LEU A 63 -5.33 25.84 7.34
CA LEU A 63 -5.71 24.51 7.85
C LEU A 63 -4.86 23.42 7.21
N SER A 64 -4.56 23.55 5.90
CA SER A 64 -3.69 22.63 5.17
C SER A 64 -2.27 22.63 5.77
N GLU A 65 -1.71 23.80 6.10
CA GLU A 65 -0.40 23.91 6.76
C GLU A 65 -0.38 23.28 8.16
N GLN A 66 -1.46 23.48 8.95
CA GLN A 66 -1.57 22.88 10.27
C GLN A 66 -1.60 21.35 10.21
N LEU A 67 -2.44 20.79 9.33
CA LEU A 67 -2.56 19.34 9.13
C LEU A 67 -1.28 18.74 8.54
N HIS A 68 -0.66 19.44 7.57
CA HIS A 68 0.61 19.01 6.99
C HIS A 68 1.71 18.93 8.04
N ARG A 69 1.83 19.93 8.94
CA ARG A 69 2.80 19.89 10.04
C ARG A 69 2.59 18.67 10.93
N ARG A 70 1.34 18.41 11.34
CA ARG A 70 1.00 17.25 12.17
C ARG A 70 1.32 15.93 11.49
N LEU A 71 1.05 15.81 10.19
CA LEU A 71 1.41 14.62 9.41
C LEU A 71 2.93 14.48 9.29
N LEU A 72 3.66 15.56 8.99
CA LEU A 72 5.12 15.56 8.86
C LEU A 72 5.84 15.13 10.14
N ASP A 73 5.31 15.49 11.31
CA ASP A 73 5.85 15.08 12.61
C ASP A 73 5.61 13.58 12.90
N ASN A 74 4.54 13.02 12.34
CA ASN A 74 4.13 11.61 12.48
C ASN A 74 4.52 10.72 11.29
N ALA A 75 5.09 11.27 10.23
CA ALA A 75 5.57 10.49 9.10
C ALA A 75 6.83 9.68 9.46
N VAL A 76 7.04 8.56 8.77
CA VAL A 76 8.10 7.60 9.04
C VAL A 76 9.40 8.03 8.38
N GLN A 77 10.49 8.00 9.15
CA GLN A 77 11.85 8.13 8.67
C GLN A 77 12.50 6.74 8.61
N LEU A 78 12.78 6.23 7.41
CA LEU A 78 13.25 4.85 7.20
C LEU A 78 14.66 4.60 7.77
N GLY A 79 15.52 5.62 7.80
CA GLY A 79 16.85 5.57 8.40
C GLY A 79 16.87 5.66 9.92
N SER A 80 15.69 5.75 10.57
CA SER A 80 15.55 5.84 12.02
C SER A 80 15.00 4.54 12.63
N ASP A 81 15.09 4.43 13.96
CA ASP A 81 14.55 3.28 14.71
C ASP A 81 13.02 3.30 14.86
N GLN A 82 12.31 4.22 14.20
CA GLN A 82 10.84 4.36 14.35
C GLN A 82 10.09 3.08 13.99
N LEU A 83 10.54 2.34 12.96
CA LEU A 83 9.92 1.08 12.54
C LEU A 83 10.40 -0.14 13.33
N ARG A 84 11.35 0.00 14.26
CA ARG A 84 11.95 -1.12 14.99
C ARG A 84 10.91 -2.09 15.58
N PRO A 85 9.82 -1.64 16.25
CA PRO A 85 8.82 -2.56 16.78
C PRO A 85 8.16 -3.43 15.69
N LEU A 86 7.91 -2.86 14.50
CA LEU A 86 7.31 -3.58 13.38
C LEU A 86 8.30 -4.58 12.75
N LEU A 87 9.58 -4.24 12.71
CA LEU A 87 10.65 -5.14 12.26
C LEU A 87 10.86 -6.31 13.23
N GLU A 88 10.84 -6.03 14.54
CA GLU A 88 10.99 -7.03 15.59
C GLU A 88 9.84 -8.03 15.58
N VAL A 89 8.59 -7.57 15.47
CA VAL A 89 7.44 -8.49 15.41
C VAL A 89 7.40 -9.32 14.13
N ALA A 90 7.85 -8.77 12.98
CA ALA A 90 8.00 -9.55 11.75
C ALA A 90 8.96 -10.73 11.95
N LYS A 91 10.07 -10.46 12.64
CA LYS A 91 11.08 -11.46 12.99
C LYS A 91 10.60 -12.46 14.02
N GLU A 92 9.95 -12.01 15.09
CA GLU A 92 9.42 -12.87 16.14
C GLU A 92 8.39 -13.85 15.59
N MET A 93 7.45 -13.34 14.80
CA MET A 93 6.35 -14.13 14.25
C MET A 93 6.71 -14.88 12.95
N GLN A 94 7.92 -14.65 12.40
CA GLN A 94 8.40 -15.22 11.15
C GLN A 94 7.43 -14.98 9.97
N VAL A 95 7.06 -13.72 9.76
CA VAL A 95 6.08 -13.30 8.75
C VAL A 95 6.64 -12.24 7.80
N THR A 96 6.14 -12.24 6.57
CA THR A 96 6.32 -11.14 5.63
C THR A 96 5.24 -10.09 5.86
N ILE A 97 5.63 -8.83 6.00
CA ILE A 97 4.69 -7.70 6.17
C ILE A 97 4.79 -6.78 4.97
N VAL A 98 3.65 -6.35 4.43
CA VAL A 98 3.56 -5.27 3.45
C VAL A 98 2.73 -4.15 4.04
N CYS A 99 3.30 -2.94 4.16
CA CYS A 99 2.67 -1.85 4.89
C CYS A 99 2.76 -0.53 4.15
N GLY A 100 1.62 0.15 3.96
CA GLY A 100 1.58 1.54 3.50
C GLY A 100 2.00 2.50 4.62
N ILE A 101 2.83 3.49 4.27
CA ILE A 101 3.34 4.51 5.18
C ILE A 101 3.33 5.88 4.50
N ASP A 102 3.13 6.93 5.30
CA ASP A 102 3.61 8.27 4.98
C ASP A 102 5.11 8.31 5.30
N GLU A 103 5.93 8.30 4.26
CA GLU A 103 7.39 8.40 4.37
C GLU A 103 7.80 9.87 4.38
N ARG A 104 8.66 10.25 5.31
CA ARG A 104 9.30 11.55 5.34
C ARG A 104 10.67 11.46 4.67
N ASP A 105 10.93 12.37 3.74
CA ASP A 105 12.21 12.45 3.07
C ASP A 105 13.38 12.60 4.06
N GLU A 106 14.50 11.95 3.74
CA GLU A 106 15.75 12.05 4.51
C GLU A 106 16.93 12.47 3.64
N ASP A 107 16.78 12.39 2.31
CA ASP A 107 17.86 12.64 1.35
C ASP A 107 18.01 14.13 1.00
N THR A 108 16.99 14.96 1.23
CA THR A 108 16.99 16.38 0.87
C THR A 108 16.59 17.31 2.03
N SER A 109 15.57 18.15 1.87
CA SER A 109 15.15 19.16 2.85
C SER A 109 14.46 18.57 4.09
N ARG A 110 14.13 17.27 4.06
CA ARG A 110 13.36 16.58 5.10
C ARG A 110 11.96 17.15 5.34
N ALA A 111 11.42 17.90 4.38
CA ALA A 111 10.10 18.51 4.43
C ALA A 111 9.10 17.87 3.45
N THR A 112 9.58 17.03 2.54
CA THR A 112 8.73 16.31 1.58
C THR A 112 8.20 15.04 2.20
N LEU A 113 6.91 14.77 1.97
CA LEU A 113 6.27 13.49 2.28
C LEU A 113 6.11 12.68 1.01
N TYR A 114 6.20 11.36 1.12
CA TYR A 114 5.90 10.41 0.06
C TYR A 114 4.88 9.39 0.58
N ASN A 115 3.96 8.98 -0.30
CA ASN A 115 3.13 7.82 -0.04
C ASN A 115 3.92 6.59 -0.49
N SER A 116 4.28 5.74 0.47
CA SER A 116 5.18 4.62 0.23
C SER A 116 4.58 3.32 0.73
N VAL A 117 4.96 2.22 0.10
CA VAL A 117 4.68 0.87 0.59
C VAL A 117 5.99 0.14 0.82
N ILE A 118 6.16 -0.38 2.03
CA ILE A 118 7.35 -1.15 2.42
C ILE A 118 7.05 -2.64 2.47
N THR A 119 8.01 -3.46 2.07
CA THR A 119 8.01 -4.91 2.25
C THR A 119 9.05 -5.28 3.30
N ILE A 120 8.62 -5.90 4.38
CA ILE A 120 9.46 -6.36 5.51
C ILE A 120 9.59 -7.88 5.46
N SER A 121 10.81 -8.38 5.57
CA SER A 121 11.10 -9.81 5.59
C SER A 121 10.88 -10.46 6.96
N PRO A 122 10.73 -11.81 7.00
CA PRO A 122 10.72 -12.58 8.25
C PRO A 122 11.99 -12.48 9.10
N GLU A 123 13.06 -11.86 8.60
CA GLU A 123 14.28 -11.56 9.36
C GLU A 123 14.21 -10.19 10.06
N GLY A 124 13.14 -9.43 9.84
CA GLY A 124 12.96 -8.08 10.37
C GLY A 124 13.73 -7.02 9.60
N THR A 125 13.78 -7.12 8.27
CA THR A 125 14.48 -6.15 7.40
C THR A 125 13.54 -5.58 6.34
N VAL A 126 13.63 -4.27 6.06
CA VAL A 126 12.91 -3.66 4.93
C VAL A 126 13.62 -4.06 3.64
N GLN A 127 13.01 -4.96 2.85
CA GLN A 127 13.58 -5.45 1.58
C GLN A 127 13.30 -4.51 0.41
N ASN A 128 12.19 -3.78 0.46
CA ASN A 128 11.82 -2.83 -0.57
C ASN A 128 11.01 -1.67 0.03
N CYS A 129 11.15 -0.48 -0.56
CA CYS A 129 10.29 0.66 -0.35
C CYS A 129 9.90 1.23 -1.72
N HIS A 130 8.62 1.17 -2.06
CA HIS A 130 8.07 1.73 -3.30
C HIS A 130 7.33 3.03 -2.99
N ARG A 131 7.88 4.16 -3.45
CA ARG A 131 7.21 5.46 -3.43
C ARG A 131 6.22 5.55 -4.58
N LYS A 132 4.96 5.91 -4.31
CA LYS A 132 3.91 6.13 -5.30
C LYS A 132 4.41 7.09 -6.39
N LEU A 133 4.42 6.62 -7.64
CA LEU A 133 4.95 7.35 -8.80
C LEU A 133 4.25 8.69 -9.01
N MET A 134 2.93 8.71 -8.84
CA MET A 134 2.11 9.90 -9.09
C MET A 134 0.93 9.95 -8.10
N PRO A 135 0.97 10.83 -7.10
CA PRO A 135 -0.17 11.15 -6.26
C PRO A 135 -1.36 11.61 -7.11
N THR A 136 -2.53 11.12 -6.75
CA THR A 136 -3.80 11.36 -7.44
C THR A 136 -4.42 12.68 -7.03
N ASN A 137 -4.66 13.54 -8.02
CA ASN A 137 -5.43 14.78 -7.89
C ASN A 137 -5.07 15.61 -6.62
N PRO A 138 -5.88 15.71 -5.55
CA PRO A 138 -5.56 16.55 -4.39
C PRO A 138 -4.41 15.98 -3.54
N GLU A 139 -4.05 14.71 -3.69
CA GLU A 139 -2.90 14.12 -3.00
C GLU A 139 -1.58 14.85 -3.33
N ARG A 140 -1.51 15.53 -4.49
CA ARG A 140 -0.37 16.38 -4.88
C ARG A 140 -0.17 17.61 -3.98
N MET A 141 -1.13 17.92 -3.11
CA MET A 141 -0.97 18.93 -2.07
C MET A 141 -0.22 18.41 -0.84
N VAL A 142 0.00 17.09 -0.75
CA VAL A 142 0.65 16.45 0.41
C VAL A 142 1.91 15.70 0.00
N TRP A 143 1.85 14.88 -1.04
CA TRP A 143 2.94 13.96 -1.40
C TRP A 143 3.72 14.41 -2.63
N GLY A 144 5.03 14.13 -2.60
CA GLY A 144 5.92 14.21 -3.76
C GLY A 144 5.78 13.01 -4.70
N PHE A 145 6.41 13.11 -5.87
CA PHE A 145 6.45 12.04 -6.87
C PHE A 145 7.55 11.02 -6.55
N GLY A 146 7.21 9.73 -6.59
CA GLY A 146 8.17 8.64 -6.55
C GLY A 146 8.89 8.43 -7.88
N ASP A 147 10.00 7.69 -7.84
CA ASP A 147 10.70 7.16 -9.01
C ASP A 147 10.56 5.63 -9.08
N ALA A 148 11.15 5.01 -10.09
CA ALA A 148 11.04 3.56 -10.29
C ALA A 148 12.09 2.73 -9.52
N SER A 149 12.85 3.32 -8.60
CA SER A 149 13.88 2.58 -7.83
C SER A 149 13.27 1.56 -6.86
N GLY A 150 12.03 1.80 -6.43
CA GLY A 150 11.22 0.92 -5.59
C GLY A 150 10.23 0.03 -6.36
N MET A 151 10.10 0.17 -7.68
CA MET A 151 9.23 -0.66 -8.53
C MET A 151 9.82 -2.06 -8.73
N LYS A 152 9.90 -2.82 -7.65
CA LYS A 152 10.59 -4.11 -7.57
C LYS A 152 9.66 -5.21 -7.12
N VAL A 153 9.88 -6.39 -7.69
CA VAL A 153 9.36 -7.66 -7.17
C VAL A 153 10.42 -8.26 -6.26
N THR A 154 10.03 -8.60 -5.03
CA THR A 154 10.91 -9.15 -4.00
C THR A 154 10.66 -10.64 -3.82
N ASP A 155 11.71 -11.46 -3.79
CA ASP A 155 11.63 -12.86 -3.40
C ASP A 155 11.40 -12.99 -1.90
N THR A 156 10.32 -13.67 -1.51
CA THR A 156 9.96 -13.90 -0.10
C THR A 156 9.58 -15.37 0.12
N PRO A 157 9.56 -15.89 1.36
CA PRO A 157 9.13 -17.25 1.64
C PRO A 157 7.66 -17.55 1.25
N VAL A 158 6.85 -16.52 1.04
CA VAL A 158 5.45 -16.65 0.58
C VAL A 158 5.30 -16.50 -0.94
N GLY A 159 6.39 -16.40 -1.69
CA GLY A 159 6.40 -16.18 -3.13
C GLY A 159 6.94 -14.79 -3.52
N ARG A 160 6.92 -14.46 -4.81
CA ARG A 160 7.40 -13.17 -5.31
C ARG A 160 6.35 -12.09 -5.14
N VAL A 161 6.65 -11.09 -4.32
CA VAL A 161 5.72 -10.02 -3.92
C VAL A 161 6.10 -8.71 -4.59
N GLY A 162 5.13 -8.00 -5.14
CA GLY A 162 5.30 -6.63 -5.63
C GLY A 162 4.03 -5.81 -5.37
N SER A 163 4.17 -4.48 -5.38
CA SER A 163 3.06 -3.58 -5.05
C SER A 163 2.99 -2.39 -6.00
N LEU A 164 1.76 -1.97 -6.32
CA LEU A 164 1.45 -0.63 -6.86
C LEU A 164 0.34 -0.01 -6.01
N VAL A 165 0.45 1.28 -5.73
CA VAL A 165 -0.41 1.99 -4.79
C VAL A 165 -1.59 2.64 -5.51
N CYS A 166 -2.81 2.28 -5.12
CA CYS A 166 -4.05 2.94 -5.55
C CYS A 166 -4.11 3.10 -7.08
N TRP A 167 -4.20 4.32 -7.61
CA TRP A 167 -4.37 4.55 -9.05
C TRP A 167 -3.13 4.27 -9.92
N GLU A 168 -1.98 3.92 -9.34
CA GLU A 168 -0.89 3.30 -10.11
C GLU A 168 -1.35 2.00 -10.78
N ASN A 169 -2.34 1.33 -10.17
CA ASN A 169 -3.00 0.16 -10.74
C ASN A 169 -3.79 0.45 -12.00
N TYR A 170 -3.97 1.70 -12.42
CA TYR A 170 -4.51 2.04 -13.74
C TYR A 170 -3.40 2.30 -14.79
N MET A 171 -2.13 2.34 -14.40
CA MET A 171 -1.00 2.59 -15.30
C MET A 171 -0.53 1.27 -15.94
N PRO A 172 -0.86 0.98 -17.21
CA PRO A 172 -0.58 -0.33 -17.81
C PRO A 172 0.91 -0.64 -17.88
N LEU A 173 1.76 0.37 -18.14
CA LEU A 173 3.21 0.18 -18.20
C LEU A 173 3.83 -0.11 -16.83
N ALA A 174 3.26 0.43 -15.75
CA ALA A 174 3.71 0.13 -14.39
C ALA A 174 3.38 -1.32 -14.02
N ARG A 175 2.15 -1.78 -14.33
CA ARG A 175 1.76 -3.18 -14.14
C ARG A 175 2.63 -4.12 -14.96
N TYR A 176 2.82 -3.82 -16.26
CA TYR A 176 3.67 -4.60 -17.15
C TYR A 176 5.11 -4.72 -16.62
N ALA A 177 5.66 -3.65 -16.04
CA ALA A 177 7.00 -3.67 -15.45
C ALA A 177 7.11 -4.62 -14.24
N LEU A 178 6.05 -4.78 -13.42
CA LEU A 178 6.04 -5.77 -12.34
C LEU A 178 5.81 -7.20 -12.87
N PHE A 179 4.93 -7.37 -13.86
CA PHE A 179 4.72 -8.67 -14.50
C PHE A 179 6.02 -9.20 -15.14
N ALA A 180 6.80 -8.34 -15.79
CA ALA A 180 8.07 -8.68 -16.42
C ALA A 180 9.14 -9.13 -15.41
N GLN A 181 8.97 -8.77 -14.13
CA GLN A 181 9.82 -9.23 -13.03
C GLN A 181 9.33 -10.56 -12.42
N GLY A 182 8.24 -11.14 -12.94
CA GLY A 182 7.74 -12.45 -12.56
C GLY A 182 6.91 -12.48 -11.28
N ILE A 183 6.24 -11.38 -10.90
CA ILE A 183 5.41 -11.31 -9.67
C ILE A 183 4.46 -12.51 -9.49
N ASP A 184 4.35 -13.08 -8.30
CA ASP A 184 3.37 -14.16 -7.99
C ASP A 184 2.16 -13.60 -7.22
N ILE A 185 2.43 -12.67 -6.31
CA ILE A 185 1.45 -11.99 -5.46
C ILE A 185 1.57 -10.48 -5.70
N TYR A 186 0.53 -9.93 -6.30
CA TYR A 186 0.37 -8.52 -6.61
C TYR A 186 -0.47 -7.85 -5.52
N ILE A 187 0.10 -6.84 -4.86
CA ILE A 187 -0.55 -6.15 -3.75
C ILE A 187 -0.94 -4.73 -4.18
N ALA A 188 -2.20 -4.38 -3.96
CA ALA A 188 -2.77 -3.08 -4.29
C ALA A 188 -3.35 -2.42 -3.02
N PRO A 189 -2.51 -1.78 -2.18
CA PRO A 189 -3.01 -0.92 -1.10
C PRO A 189 -3.72 0.28 -1.71
N THR A 190 -4.89 0.64 -1.18
CA THR A 190 -5.74 1.65 -1.81
C THR A 190 -6.59 2.46 -0.83
N TYR A 191 -6.89 3.70 -1.22
CA TYR A 191 -8.00 4.52 -0.74
C TYR A 191 -9.21 4.51 -1.70
N ASP A 192 -9.08 4.00 -2.92
CA ASP A 192 -10.23 3.78 -3.82
C ASP A 192 -11.09 2.61 -3.33
N SER A 193 -12.39 2.63 -3.63
CA SER A 193 -13.38 1.69 -3.08
C SER A 193 -14.53 1.38 -4.05
N GLY A 194 -15.33 0.37 -3.72
CA GLY A 194 -16.52 -0.04 -4.45
C GLY A 194 -16.28 -0.86 -5.72
N ASP A 195 -17.38 -1.19 -6.41
CA ASP A 195 -17.42 -2.16 -7.52
C ASP A 195 -16.44 -1.84 -8.67
N ARG A 196 -16.23 -0.56 -8.98
CA ARG A 196 -15.33 -0.16 -10.07
C ARG A 196 -13.89 -0.55 -9.77
N TRP A 197 -13.47 -0.35 -8.52
CA TRP A 197 -12.16 -0.73 -8.05
C TRP A 197 -11.99 -2.26 -8.04
N VAL A 198 -12.95 -2.99 -7.44
CA VAL A 198 -12.89 -4.46 -7.38
C VAL A 198 -12.81 -5.09 -8.77
N ARG A 199 -13.60 -4.61 -9.74
CA ARG A 199 -13.55 -5.09 -11.13
C ARG A 199 -12.22 -4.80 -11.81
N THR A 200 -11.56 -3.69 -11.46
CA THR A 200 -10.22 -3.36 -11.96
C THR A 200 -9.22 -4.40 -11.46
N LEU A 201 -9.25 -4.74 -10.18
CA LEU A 201 -8.37 -5.76 -9.60
C LEU A 201 -8.62 -7.15 -10.20
N GLN A 202 -9.88 -7.52 -10.50
CA GLN A 202 -10.18 -8.78 -11.21
C GLN A 202 -9.57 -8.82 -12.60
N HIS A 203 -9.61 -7.71 -13.34
CA HIS A 203 -8.95 -7.61 -14.64
C HIS A 203 -7.43 -7.77 -14.51
N ILE A 204 -6.81 -7.09 -13.54
CA ILE A 204 -5.36 -7.17 -13.30
C ILE A 204 -4.93 -8.61 -12.96
N ALA A 205 -5.70 -9.32 -12.14
CA ALA A 205 -5.42 -10.71 -11.78
C ALA A 205 -5.37 -11.61 -13.03
N ARG A 206 -6.35 -11.44 -13.94
CA ARG A 206 -6.42 -12.16 -15.22
C ARG A 206 -5.33 -11.73 -16.20
N GLU A 207 -5.05 -10.44 -16.29
CA GLU A 207 -4.03 -9.85 -17.17
C GLU A 207 -2.64 -10.38 -16.82
N GLY A 208 -2.28 -10.38 -15.53
CA GLY A 208 -0.96 -10.80 -15.05
C GLY A 208 -0.84 -12.30 -14.74
N GLY A 209 -1.96 -13.02 -14.67
CA GLY A 209 -2.02 -14.41 -14.23
C GLY A 209 -1.47 -14.61 -12.82
N CYS A 210 -1.76 -13.70 -11.90
CA CYS A 210 -1.19 -13.66 -10.54
C CYS A 210 -2.26 -13.46 -9.47
N TRP A 211 -1.93 -13.79 -8.21
CA TRP A 211 -2.82 -13.48 -7.09
C TRP A 211 -2.86 -11.97 -6.87
N VAL A 212 -4.04 -11.39 -6.73
CA VAL A 212 -4.20 -9.94 -6.45
C VAL A 212 -4.84 -9.74 -5.08
N LEU A 213 -4.18 -8.94 -4.25
CA LEU A 213 -4.62 -8.55 -2.91
C LEU A 213 -4.97 -7.06 -2.92
N GLY A 214 -6.25 -6.73 -2.89
CA GLY A 214 -6.71 -5.36 -2.65
C GLY A 214 -6.75 -5.08 -1.16
N ALA A 215 -5.91 -4.18 -0.65
CA ALA A 215 -5.88 -3.78 0.75
C ALA A 215 -6.56 -2.42 0.93
N GLY A 216 -7.85 -2.46 1.28
CA GLY A 216 -8.73 -1.31 1.37
C GLY A 216 -8.50 -0.50 2.64
N ASN A 217 -8.43 0.82 2.52
CA ASN A 217 -8.41 1.73 3.65
C ASN A 217 -9.79 1.81 4.30
N VAL A 218 -9.84 1.72 5.63
CA VAL A 218 -11.09 1.88 6.40
C VAL A 218 -10.94 3.00 7.40
N LEU A 219 -11.90 3.92 7.42
CA LEU A 219 -11.86 5.08 8.31
C LEU A 219 -13.28 5.59 8.55
N ARG A 220 -13.65 5.80 9.80
CA ARG A 220 -14.88 6.49 10.22
C ARG A 220 -14.57 7.83 10.85
N THR A 221 -15.56 8.72 10.90
CA THR A 221 -15.42 10.00 11.63
C THR A 221 -15.04 9.78 13.09
N SER A 222 -15.52 8.70 13.72
CA SER A 222 -15.17 8.33 15.11
C SER A 222 -13.70 7.95 15.32
N ASP A 223 -12.96 7.64 14.25
CA ASP A 223 -11.55 7.26 14.32
C ASP A 223 -10.61 8.48 14.27
N LEU A 224 -11.15 9.66 13.94
CA LEU A 224 -10.40 10.91 13.97
C LEU A 224 -10.10 11.32 15.42
N PRO A 225 -8.92 11.92 15.70
CA PRO A 225 -8.59 12.32 17.05
C PRO A 225 -9.52 13.46 17.52
N ALA A 226 -9.80 13.49 18.82
CA ALA A 226 -10.73 14.47 19.40
C ALA A 226 -10.30 15.94 19.19
N ASP A 227 -9.00 16.17 18.96
CA ASP A 227 -8.41 17.48 18.67
C ASP A 227 -8.22 17.74 17.16
N PHE A 228 -8.88 16.97 16.29
CA PHE A 228 -8.80 17.17 14.85
C PHE A 228 -9.38 18.54 14.47
N PRO A 229 -8.61 19.41 13.79
CA PRO A 229 -9.03 20.79 13.53
C PRO A 229 -10.23 20.83 12.57
N GLU A 230 -11.23 21.62 12.93
CA GLU A 230 -12.44 21.87 12.13
C GLU A 230 -13.20 20.58 11.75
N VAL A 231 -13.18 19.55 12.62
CA VAL A 231 -13.83 18.26 12.36
C VAL A 231 -15.33 18.40 12.09
N GLU A 232 -16.04 19.31 12.77
CA GLU A 232 -17.47 19.53 12.53
C GLU A 232 -17.77 20.11 11.15
N ARG A 233 -16.83 20.88 10.58
CA ARG A 233 -16.96 21.44 9.23
C ARG A 233 -16.61 20.39 8.17
N LEU A 234 -15.52 19.67 8.38
CA LEU A 234 -15.01 18.72 7.39
C LEU A 234 -15.77 17.40 7.41
N TYR A 235 -16.18 16.93 8.59
CA TYR A 235 -16.82 15.64 8.84
C TYR A 235 -18.06 15.82 9.74
N PRO A 236 -19.12 16.48 9.23
CA PRO A 236 -20.29 16.83 10.04
C PRO A 236 -21.10 15.60 10.51
N ASP A 237 -21.04 14.49 9.78
CA ASP A 237 -21.69 13.23 10.16
C ASP A 237 -20.71 12.35 10.96
N LYS A 238 -21.07 12.08 12.22
CA LYS A 238 -20.25 11.32 13.17
C LYS A 238 -20.26 9.80 12.90
N GLU A 239 -21.28 9.31 12.20
CA GLU A 239 -21.42 7.90 11.83
C GLU A 239 -20.93 7.62 10.40
N GLU A 240 -20.36 8.64 9.74
CA GLU A 240 -19.87 8.53 8.38
C GLU A 240 -18.70 7.55 8.29
N TRP A 241 -18.77 6.68 7.28
CA TRP A 241 -17.62 5.97 6.74
C TRP A 241 -16.90 6.87 5.76
N ILE A 242 -15.82 7.51 6.23
CA ILE A 242 -14.94 8.33 5.39
C ILE A 242 -14.36 7.47 4.26
N ASN A 243 -14.00 6.23 4.58
CA ASN A 243 -13.70 5.18 3.61
C ASN A 243 -14.30 3.84 4.04
N SER A 244 -14.85 3.08 3.09
CA SER A 244 -15.56 1.83 3.35
C SER A 244 -14.68 0.58 3.42
N GLY A 245 -13.40 0.65 3.06
CA GLY A 245 -12.53 -0.52 2.98
C GLY A 245 -12.59 -1.20 1.61
N ASP A 246 -13.28 -2.33 1.52
CA ASP A 246 -13.35 -3.21 0.34
C ASP A 246 -12.11 -4.07 0.08
N SER A 247 -11.43 -4.50 1.15
CA SER A 247 -10.35 -5.47 1.04
C SER A 247 -10.83 -6.76 0.38
N VAL A 248 -10.04 -7.30 -0.55
CA VAL A 248 -10.43 -8.42 -1.42
C VAL A 248 -9.23 -9.25 -1.83
N VAL A 249 -9.43 -10.56 -1.98
CA VAL A 249 -8.43 -11.52 -2.48
C VAL A 249 -8.97 -12.13 -3.77
N ILE A 250 -8.16 -12.08 -4.83
CA ILE A 250 -8.56 -12.51 -6.17
C ILE A 250 -7.54 -13.51 -6.72
N SER A 251 -8.03 -14.63 -7.23
CA SER A 251 -7.21 -15.68 -7.83
C SER A 251 -6.64 -15.27 -9.19
N PRO A 252 -5.58 -15.95 -9.68
CA PRO A 252 -5.04 -15.74 -11.03
C PRO A 252 -6.08 -15.87 -12.16
N ALA A 253 -7.20 -16.57 -11.93
CA ALA A 253 -8.30 -16.70 -12.89
C ALA A 253 -9.24 -15.48 -12.93
N GLY A 254 -9.08 -14.53 -12.01
CA GLY A 254 -9.95 -13.36 -11.83
C GLY A 254 -11.12 -13.56 -10.88
N GLU A 255 -11.18 -14.69 -10.18
CA GLU A 255 -12.27 -15.02 -9.26
C GLU A 255 -11.98 -14.47 -7.87
N ILE A 256 -12.97 -13.82 -7.26
CA ILE A 256 -12.87 -13.37 -5.87
C ILE A 256 -12.94 -14.60 -4.95
N VAL A 257 -11.91 -14.82 -4.15
CA VAL A 257 -11.83 -15.94 -3.21
C VAL A 257 -12.13 -15.53 -1.77
N ALA A 258 -11.96 -14.25 -1.43
CA ALA A 258 -12.33 -13.68 -0.13
C ALA A 258 -12.66 -12.19 -0.27
N GLY A 259 -13.62 -11.70 0.52
CA GLY A 259 -14.13 -10.32 0.46
C GLY A 259 -15.18 -10.11 -0.66
N PRO A 260 -15.48 -8.85 -1.04
CA PRO A 260 -14.98 -7.61 -0.44
C PRO A 260 -15.45 -7.42 1.01
N LEU A 261 -14.57 -6.95 1.88
CA LEU A 261 -14.92 -6.58 3.26
C LEU A 261 -15.48 -5.15 3.26
N LEU A 262 -16.78 -4.98 3.01
CA LEU A 262 -17.42 -3.68 2.82
C LEU A 262 -17.94 -3.11 4.14
N LYS A 263 -17.49 -1.91 4.54
CA LYS A 263 -17.95 -1.21 5.76
C LYS A 263 -17.87 -2.10 7.01
N GLU A 264 -16.76 -2.81 7.13
CA GLU A 264 -16.45 -3.69 8.25
C GLU A 264 -14.98 -3.48 8.66
N THR A 265 -14.64 -3.79 9.90
CA THR A 265 -13.24 -3.81 10.35
C THR A 265 -12.85 -5.24 10.73
N GLY A 266 -11.61 -5.62 10.46
CA GLY A 266 -11.07 -6.91 10.86
C GLY A 266 -9.95 -7.42 9.96
N LEU A 267 -9.67 -8.72 10.09
CA LEU A 267 -8.67 -9.43 9.30
C LEU A 267 -9.38 -10.27 8.22
N LEU A 268 -9.12 -9.97 6.95
CA LEU A 268 -9.55 -10.82 5.84
C LEU A 268 -8.51 -11.92 5.61
N LEU A 269 -8.82 -13.14 6.04
CA LEU A 269 -7.95 -14.31 5.89
C LEU A 269 -8.28 -15.10 4.63
N ALA A 270 -7.25 -15.57 3.93
CA ALA A 270 -7.39 -16.48 2.79
C ALA A 270 -6.21 -17.45 2.70
N ASP A 271 -6.47 -18.66 2.24
CA ASP A 271 -5.44 -19.63 1.86
C ASP A 271 -5.24 -19.56 0.33
N ILE A 272 -4.01 -19.36 -0.11
CA ILE A 272 -3.64 -19.26 -1.52
C ILE A 272 -2.62 -20.33 -1.92
N ASP A 273 -2.64 -20.73 -3.19
CA ASP A 273 -1.60 -21.56 -3.80
C ASP A 273 -0.87 -20.78 -4.90
N VAL A 274 0.35 -20.33 -4.59
CA VAL A 274 1.19 -19.58 -5.56
C VAL A 274 1.57 -20.41 -6.78
N THR A 275 1.44 -21.74 -6.73
CA THR A 275 1.71 -22.59 -7.91
C THR A 275 0.64 -22.43 -9.01
N GLU A 276 -0.55 -21.93 -8.68
CA GLU A 276 -1.61 -21.63 -9.66
C GLU A 276 -1.18 -20.57 -10.69
N VAL A 277 -0.25 -19.68 -10.31
CA VAL A 277 0.34 -18.66 -11.20
C VAL A 277 0.96 -19.30 -12.44
N ASN A 278 1.66 -20.43 -12.28
CA ASN A 278 2.29 -21.14 -13.39
C ASN A 278 1.26 -21.69 -14.36
N ALA A 279 0.16 -22.23 -13.84
CA ALA A 279 -0.93 -22.77 -14.66
C ALA A 279 -1.69 -21.67 -15.39
N ALA A 280 -1.97 -20.53 -14.72
CA ALA A 280 -2.60 -19.38 -15.32
C ALA A 280 -1.76 -18.81 -16.48
N ARG A 281 -0.47 -18.58 -16.23
CA ARG A 281 0.47 -18.06 -17.25
C ARG A 281 0.69 -19.00 -18.42
N ARG A 282 0.53 -20.32 -18.25
CA ARG A 282 0.55 -21.28 -19.39
C ARG A 282 -0.48 -20.91 -20.46
N SER A 283 -1.64 -20.40 -20.06
CA SER A 283 -2.71 -20.01 -20.98
C SER A 283 -2.49 -18.63 -21.60
N LEU A 284 -1.97 -17.69 -20.82
CA LEU A 284 -1.68 -16.32 -21.23
C LEU A 284 -0.51 -15.77 -20.40
N ASP A 285 0.66 -15.61 -21.01
CA ASP A 285 1.80 -14.90 -20.43
C ASP A 285 2.14 -13.67 -21.28
N ILE A 286 1.63 -12.51 -20.84
CA ILE A 286 1.72 -11.24 -21.58
C ILE A 286 3.13 -10.66 -21.69
N VAL A 287 4.06 -11.10 -20.84
CA VAL A 287 5.48 -10.69 -20.86
C VAL A 287 6.40 -11.78 -21.42
N GLY A 288 5.91 -13.03 -21.47
CA GLY A 288 6.58 -14.18 -22.07
C GLY A 288 6.05 -14.51 -23.47
N HIS A 289 5.42 -15.67 -23.62
CA HIS A 289 5.09 -16.23 -24.95
C HIS A 289 4.00 -15.48 -25.73
N TYR A 290 3.23 -14.61 -25.07
CA TYR A 290 2.24 -13.75 -25.74
C TYR A 290 2.83 -12.38 -26.11
N ALA A 291 4.04 -12.05 -25.63
CA ALA A 291 4.71 -10.79 -25.94
C ALA A 291 5.22 -10.76 -27.38
N ARG A 292 5.32 -9.55 -27.95
CA ARG A 292 5.85 -9.28 -29.30
C ARG A 292 7.04 -8.33 -29.26
N PRO A 293 8.22 -8.75 -28.77
CA PRO A 293 9.39 -7.88 -28.63
C PRO A 293 9.94 -7.37 -29.98
N ASP A 294 9.57 -8.01 -31.08
CA ASP A 294 9.83 -7.55 -32.45
C ASP A 294 8.99 -6.32 -32.84
N ILE A 295 7.88 -6.05 -32.14
CA ILE A 295 6.98 -4.91 -32.39
C ILE A 295 7.03 -3.92 -31.23
N PHE A 296 6.91 -4.40 -29.99
CA PHE A 296 6.78 -3.60 -28.77
C PHE A 296 7.94 -3.87 -27.83
N SER A 297 8.63 -2.82 -27.40
CA SER A 297 9.65 -2.90 -26.36
C SER A 297 9.38 -1.84 -25.29
N LEU A 298 9.66 -2.18 -24.04
CA LEU A 298 9.58 -1.26 -22.91
C LEU A 298 10.95 -1.18 -22.22
N GLN A 299 11.44 0.03 -22.02
CA GLN A 299 12.61 0.31 -21.20
C GLN A 299 12.19 1.14 -19.99
N VAL A 300 12.60 0.71 -18.80
CA VAL A 300 12.25 1.37 -17.54
C VAL A 300 13.52 1.92 -16.90
N ASN A 301 13.54 3.21 -16.58
CA ASN A 301 14.64 3.82 -15.85
C ASN A 301 14.46 3.60 -14.34
N THR A 302 15.16 2.62 -13.78
CA THR A 302 15.08 2.25 -12.34
C THR A 302 16.13 2.95 -11.47
N ARG A 303 16.88 3.91 -12.02
CA ARG A 303 17.88 4.65 -11.26
C ARG A 303 17.20 5.58 -10.25
N PRO A 304 17.69 5.65 -8.99
CA PRO A 304 17.26 6.69 -8.07
C PRO A 304 17.43 8.09 -8.69
N GLN A 305 16.38 8.91 -8.62
CA GLN A 305 16.37 10.26 -9.15
C GLN A 305 16.60 11.25 -8.00
N ARG A 306 17.72 11.99 -8.05
CA ARG A 306 18.09 12.99 -7.03
C ARG A 306 18.28 14.36 -7.67
N PRO A 307 17.80 15.45 -7.02
CA PRO A 307 17.92 16.80 -7.58
C PRO A 307 19.35 17.35 -7.51
N VAL A 308 20.20 16.79 -6.65
CA VAL A 308 21.59 17.21 -6.45
C VAL A 308 22.48 15.98 -6.27
N SER A 309 23.71 16.05 -6.79
CA SER A 309 24.79 15.10 -6.50
C SER A 309 25.97 15.90 -5.98
N PHE A 310 26.41 15.59 -4.77
CA PHE A 310 27.62 16.17 -4.20
C PHE A 310 28.80 15.30 -4.62
N ASN A 311 29.82 15.92 -5.23
CA ASN A 311 31.09 15.25 -5.46
C ASN A 311 31.96 15.57 -4.25
N GLU A 312 32.47 14.54 -3.57
CA GLU A 312 33.52 14.67 -2.54
C GLU A 312 34.90 14.89 -3.18
#